data_AF-A0A348S1Z4-F1
#
_entry.id   AF-A0A348S1Z4-F1
#
_cell.length_a   1.000
_cell.length_b   1.000
_cell.length_c   1.000
_cell.angle_alpha   90.00
_cell.angle_beta   90.00
_cell.angle_gamma   90.00
#
_symmetry.space_group_name_H-M   'P 1'
#
loop_
_entity.id
_entity.type
_entity.pdbx_description
1 polymer ?
#
loop_
_entity_poly.entity_id
_entity_poly.type
_entity_poly.pdbx_seq_one_letter_code
_entity_poly.pdbx_strand_id
1 'polypeptide(L)' 'MDENFLEYASYVIRDRAIPNLVDGLKPVQRRILWSLHQNDDGKFIKVANIVGHSMQYHPHGDASIGDALVVLTNK' A
#
# COMPACT_ATOMS: atom_id res chain seq x y z
N MET A 1 -28.34 2.85 9.95
CA MET A 1 -27.54 1.67 9.53
C MET A 1 -26.91 1.94 8.18
N ASP A 2 -27.66 2.55 7.25
CA ASP A 2 -27.25 2.79 5.87
C ASP A 2 -26.08 3.78 5.71
N GLU A 3 -25.96 4.79 6.57
CA GLU A 3 -24.90 5.81 6.46
C GLU A 3 -23.50 5.25 6.73
N ASN A 4 -23.31 4.54 7.85
CA ASN A 4 -22.03 3.89 8.18
C ASN A 4 -21.63 2.86 7.12
N PHE A 5 -22.60 2.13 6.57
CA PHE A 5 -22.35 1.18 5.50
C PHE A 5 -21.90 1.89 4.21
N LEU A 6 -22.59 2.97 3.83
CA LEU A 6 -22.26 3.75 2.64
C LEU A 6 -20.88 4.41 2.75
N GLU A 7 -20.53 4.96 3.92
CA GLU A 7 -19.22 5.55 4.18
C GLU A 7 -18.11 4.51 4.10
N TYR A 8 -18.30 3.35 4.75
CA TYR A 8 -17.35 2.25 4.67
C TYR A 8 -17.18 1.75 3.24
N ALA A 9 -18.28 1.54 2.50
CA ALA A 9 -18.24 1.10 1.11
C ALA A 9 -17.50 2.09 0.22
N SER A 10 -17.79 3.39 0.36
CA SER A 10 -17.11 4.47 -0.36
C SER A 10 -15.60 4.46 -0.09
N TYR A 11 -15.20 4.35 1.18
CA TYR A 11 -13.80 4.24 1.58
C TYR A 11 -13.12 3.00 1.02
N VAL A 12 -13.76 1.83 1.04
CA VAL A 12 -13.21 0.60 0.43
C VAL A 12 -12.95 0.80 -1.06
N ILE A 13 -13.93 1.34 -1.79
CA ILE A 13 -13.86 1.48 -3.23
C ILE A 13 -12.73 2.44 -3.62
N ARG A 14 -12.71 3.62 -3.03
CA ARG A 14 -11.79 4.70 -3.41
C ARG A 14 -10.39 4.54 -2.82
N ASP A 15 -10.30 4.18 -1.55
CA ASP A 15 -9.06 4.26 -0.78
C ASP A 15 -8.42 2.88 -0.50
N ARG A 16 -8.97 1.79 -1.06
CA ARG A 16 -8.38 0.44 -0.96
C ARG A 16 -8.40 -0.37 -2.26
N ALA A 17 -9.56 -0.50 -2.90
CA ALA A 17 -9.79 -1.53 -3.91
C ALA A 17 -9.39 -1.13 -5.33
N ILE A 18 -9.80 0.06 -5.78
CA ILE A 18 -9.63 0.50 -7.16
C ILE A 18 -8.32 1.31 -7.30
N PRO A 19 -7.48 1.03 -8.32
CA PRO A 19 -6.31 1.84 -8.59
C PRO A 19 -6.66 3.26 -9.02
N ASN A 20 -5.76 4.22 -8.77
CA ASN A 20 -5.95 5.58 -9.27
C ASN A 20 -5.70 5.64 -10.78
N LEU A 21 -6.48 6.44 -11.51
CA LEU A 21 -6.34 6.60 -12.96
C LEU A 21 -4.98 7.19 -13.38
N VAL A 22 -4.40 8.08 -12.56
CA VAL A 22 -3.19 8.83 -12.92
C VAL A 22 -1.95 7.95 -12.97
N ASP A 23 -1.82 7.00 -12.03
CA ASP A 23 -0.64 6.16 -11.88
C ASP A 23 -0.92 4.65 -12.00
N GLY A 24 -2.19 4.24 -12.04
CA GLY A 24 -2.58 2.84 -12.08
C GLY A 24 -2.32 2.07 -10.79
N LEU A 25 -2.03 2.75 -9.67
CA LEU A 25 -1.64 2.12 -8.41
C LEU A 25 -2.75 2.17 -7.36
N LYS A 26 -2.92 1.05 -6.64
CA LYS A 26 -3.69 1.02 -5.39
C LYS A 26 -2.94 1.79 -4.29
N PRO A 27 -3.64 2.32 -3.27
CA PRO A 27 -3.00 3.11 -2.20
C PRO A 27 -1.85 2.39 -1.47
N VAL A 28 -1.96 1.08 -1.21
CA VAL A 28 -0.88 0.29 -0.58
C VAL A 28 0.38 0.25 -1.46
N GLN A 29 0.21 0.07 -2.77
CA GLN A 29 1.31 -0.05 -3.72
C GLN A 29 2.08 1.26 -3.83
N ARG A 30 1.36 2.39 -3.90
CA ARG A 30 1.97 3.73 -3.92
C ARG A 30 2.80 4.00 -2.66
N ARG A 31 2.28 3.64 -1.49
CA ARG A 31 2.99 3.81 -0.20
C ARG A 31 4.25 2.94 -0.13
N ILE A 32 4.20 1.71 -0.66
CA ILE A 32 5.36 0.83 -0.75
C ILE A 32 6.45 1.44 -1.65
N LEU A 33 6.08 1.88 -2.85
CA LEU A 33 7.03 2.51 -3.78
C LEU A 33 7.63 3.79 -3.22
N TRP A 34 6.85 4.59 -2.50
CA TRP A 34 7.35 5.76 -1.79
C TRP A 34 8.37 5.39 -0.70
N SER A 35 8.10 4.37 0.12
CA SER A 35 9.06 3.88 1.11
C SER A 35 10.35 3.36 0.48
N LEU A 36 10.25 2.64 -0.64
CA LEU A 36 11.41 2.18 -1.40
C LEU A 36 12.23 3.37 -1.90
N HIS A 37 11.59 4.38 -2.50
CA HIS A 37 12.27 5.57 -2.98
C HIS A 37 12.99 6.34 -1.86
N GLN A 38 12.37 6.47 -0.69
CA GLN A 38 12.98 7.16 0.45
C GLN A 38 14.15 6.40 1.10
N ASN A 39 14.17 5.07 0.98
CA ASN A 39 15.20 4.22 1.58
C ASN A 39 16.24 3.71 0.56
N ASP A 40 16.16 4.13 -0.70
CA ASP A 40 17.07 3.68 -1.74
C ASP A 40 18.49 4.25 -1.53
N ASP A 41 19.43 3.37 -1.24
CA ASP A 41 20.86 3.65 -1.11
C ASP A 41 21.70 2.92 -2.19
N GLY A 42 21.04 2.35 -3.20
CA GLY A 42 21.66 1.55 -4.26
C GLY A 42 22.00 0.11 -3.86
N LYS A 43 21.65 -0.34 -2.64
CA LYS A 43 21.84 -1.73 -2.20
C LYS A 43 20.51 -2.44 -2.01
N PHE A 44 20.58 -3.77 -1.89
CA PHE A 44 19.41 -4.57 -1.53
C PHE A 44 18.97 -4.29 -0.09
N ILE A 45 17.67 -4.02 0.08
CA ILE A 45 17.06 -3.72 1.37
C ILE A 45 16.25 -4.94 1.83
N LYS A 46 16.32 -5.28 3.13
CA LYS A 46 15.49 -6.34 3.70
C LYS A 46 14.01 -5.98 3.59
N VAL A 47 13.20 -6.91 3.10
CA VAL A 47 11.74 -6.74 2.95
C VAL A 47 11.08 -6.25 4.24
N ALA A 48 11.46 -6.80 5.39
CA ALA A 48 10.92 -6.39 6.69
C ALA A 48 11.15 -4.89 7.00
N ASN A 49 12.26 -4.31 6.55
CA ASN A 49 12.54 -2.88 6.75
C ASN A 49 11.59 -2.03 5.91
N ILE A 50 11.36 -2.40 4.65
CA ILE A 50 10.44 -1.68 3.75
C ILE A 50 8.99 -1.81 4.22
N VAL A 51 8.59 -3.00 4.68
CA VAL A 51 7.25 -3.21 5.27
C VAL A 51 7.08 -2.33 6.50
N GLY A 52 8.03 -2.35 7.45
CA GLY A 52 7.99 -1.52 8.66
C GLY A 52 7.97 -0.03 8.37
N HIS A 53 8.80 0.44 7.42
CA HIS A 53 8.81 1.84 7.01
C HIS A 53 7.47 2.26 6.36
N SER A 54 6.87 1.39 5.55
CA SER A 54 5.59 1.65 4.88
C SER A 54 4.42 1.78 5.86
N MET A 55 4.51 1.20 7.05
CA MET A 55 3.48 1.34 8.09
C MET A 55 3.33 2.79 8.59
N GLN A 56 4.34 3.64 8.45
CA GLN A 56 4.23 5.07 8.75
C GLN A 56 3.19 5.77 7.86
N TYR A 57 2.98 5.26 6.64
CA TYR A 57 2.03 5.79 5.66
C TYR A 57 0.78 4.91 5.50
N HIS A 58 0.85 3.65 5.94
CA HIS A 58 -0.20 2.66 5.77
C HIS A 58 -0.63 2.12 7.14
N PRO A 59 -1.69 2.70 7.75
CA PRO A 59 -2.14 2.35 9.11
C PRO A 59 -2.96 1.04 9.12
N HIS A 60 -2.39 -0.01 8.54
CA HIS A 60 -2.97 -1.36 8.49
C HIS A 60 -1.88 -2.40 8.72
N GLY A 61 -2.28 -3.66 8.92
CA GLY A 61 -1.34 -4.73 9.28
C GLY A 61 -0.24 -4.95 8.24
N ASP A 62 0.93 -5.33 8.74
CA ASP A 62 2.13 -5.68 7.97
C ASP A 62 1.88 -6.75 6.90
N ALA A 63 1.02 -7.74 7.20
CA ALA A 63 0.64 -8.80 6.27
C ALA A 63 0.10 -8.23 4.93
N SER A 64 -0.79 -7.24 4.98
CA SER A 64 -1.38 -6.65 3.77
C SER A 64 -0.36 -5.89 2.91
N ILE A 65 0.68 -5.34 3.54
CA ILE A 65 1.78 -4.64 2.87
C ILE A 65 2.74 -5.66 2.25
N GLY A 66 3.10 -6.70 3.01
CA GLY A 66 3.96 -7.79 2.55
C GLY A 66 3.37 -8.51 1.34
N ASP A 67 2.10 -8.89 1.40
CA ASP A 67 1.39 -9.54 0.28
C ASP A 67 1.36 -8.63 -0.96
N ALA A 68 1.06 -7.33 -0.77
CA ALA A 68 1.05 -6.38 -1.87
C ALA A 68 2.44 -6.20 -2.50
N LEU A 69 3.51 -6.20 -1.71
CA LEU A 69 4.90 -6.14 -2.20
C LEU A 69 5.23 -7.37 -3.05
N VAL A 70 4.89 -8.57 -2.57
CA VAL A 70 5.12 -9.82 -3.31
C VAL A 70 4.38 -9.82 -4.65
N VAL A 71 3.14 -9.30 -4.68
CA VAL A 71 2.36 -9.18 -5.92
C VAL A 71 2.95 -8.15 -6.89
N LEU A 72 3.53 -7.06 -6.39
CA LEU A 72 4.20 -6.06 -7.22
C LEU A 72 5.45 -6.62 -7.90
N THR A 73 6.17 -7.55 -7.28
CA THR A 73 7.40 -8.13 -7.82
C THR A 73 7.20 -9.37 -8.68
N ASN A 74 6.08 -10.08 -8.50
CA ASN A 74 5.80 -11.35 -9.20
C ASN A 74 4.97 -11.20 -10.48
N LYS A 75 4.62 -9.98 -10.89
CA LYS A 75 3.92 -9.70 -12.15
C LYS A 75 4.87 -9.01 -13.12
#